data_AF-A0A7X8VQI2-F1
#
_entry.id   AF-A0A7X8VQI2-F1
#
_cell.length_a   1.000
_cell.length_b   1.000
_cell.length_c   1.000
_cell.angle_alpha   90.00
_cell.angle_beta   90.00
_cell.angle_gamma   90.00
#
_symmetry.space_group_name_H-M   'P 1'
#
loop_
_entity.id
_entity.type
_entity.pdbx_description
1 polymer ?
#
loop_
_entity_poly.entity_id
_entity_poly.type
_entity_poly.pdbx_seq_one_letter_code
_entity_poly.pdbx_strand_id
1 'polypeptide(L)'
;MASFLYTEDNDDWIVLGRGSSTSRFWATLLSGYGGFTPGYGVHFRGQNTTVGTFVCPAEPVGFGHYNNGLFMYTHYGNNALLTGSPGWDDGWRDKFRRTSCIRSASEAMLLTDSKVKNTFENSHSSYTALRHMNRANFLLYDGHCVTWHIDEFLNRPNLPASGSYRAWRVGFDSTCGVKATN
;
A
#
# COMPACT_ATOMS: atom_id res chain seq x y z
N MET A 1 9.28 -5.06 -10.68
CA MET A 1 7.99 -4.80 -9.99
C MET A 1 7.50 -3.40 -10.37
N ALA A 2 6.20 -3.18 -10.56
CA ALA A 2 5.65 -1.89 -11.03
C ALA A 2 6.06 -0.68 -10.18
N SER A 3 6.09 -0.82 -8.85
CA SER A 3 6.50 0.25 -7.94
C SER A 3 7.98 0.63 -8.06
N PHE A 4 8.85 -0.29 -8.46
CA PHE A 4 10.25 0.03 -8.73
C PHE A 4 10.41 0.88 -9.97
N LEU A 5 9.75 0.50 -11.06
CA LEU A 5 9.78 1.28 -12.29
C LEU A 5 9.21 2.69 -12.06
N TYR A 6 8.13 2.80 -11.28
CA TYR A 6 7.65 4.10 -10.82
C TYR A 6 8.74 4.88 -10.07
N THR A 7 9.41 4.23 -9.12
CA THR A 7 10.41 4.88 -8.28
C THR A 7 11.62 5.38 -9.08
N GLU A 8 12.07 4.59 -10.05
CA GLU A 8 13.16 4.95 -10.98
C GLU A 8 12.79 6.16 -11.85
N ASP A 9 11.55 6.20 -12.35
CA ASP A 9 11.04 7.33 -13.15
C ASP A 9 10.77 8.60 -12.34
N ASN A 10 10.75 8.51 -11.01
CA ASN A 10 10.35 9.59 -10.11
C ASN A 10 11.46 9.90 -9.09
N ASP A 11 12.72 9.98 -9.52
CA ASP A 11 13.86 10.44 -8.69
C ASP A 11 13.96 9.75 -7.32
N ASP A 12 13.81 8.43 -7.29
CA ASP A 12 13.81 7.60 -6.08
C ASP A 12 12.64 7.84 -5.11
N TRP A 13 11.61 8.59 -5.50
CA TRP A 13 10.40 8.73 -4.71
C TRP A 13 9.58 7.45 -4.77
N ILE A 14 9.29 6.90 -3.59
CA ILE A 14 8.43 5.72 -3.47
C ILE A 14 7.02 6.11 -3.91
N VAL A 15 6.35 5.23 -4.66
CA VAL A 15 4.95 5.44 -5.08
C VAL A 15 4.07 5.81 -3.90
N LEU A 16 3.31 6.88 -4.06
CA LEU A 16 2.45 7.41 -3.01
C LEU A 16 1.22 6.56 -2.79
N GLY A 17 0.77 6.47 -1.55
CA GLY A 17 -0.55 5.91 -1.22
C GLY A 17 -1.65 6.69 -1.92
N ARG A 18 -1.61 8.02 -1.81
CA ARG A 18 -2.35 8.96 -2.66
C ARG A 18 -1.65 10.30 -2.79
N GLY A 19 -1.96 11.03 -3.86
CA GLY A 19 -1.72 12.48 -3.93
C GLY A 19 -2.85 13.27 -3.27
N SER A 20 -3.04 14.53 -3.69
CA SER A 20 -4.10 15.42 -3.18
C SER A 20 -5.53 15.00 -3.56
N SER A 21 -5.70 13.98 -4.39
CA SER A 21 -7.01 13.46 -4.83
C SER A 21 -7.10 11.96 -4.55
N THR A 22 -8.27 11.49 -4.12
CA THR A 22 -8.58 10.06 -3.97
C THR A 22 -8.59 9.31 -5.29
N SER A 23 -8.66 10.02 -6.43
CA SER A 23 -8.52 9.44 -7.77
C SER A 23 -7.07 9.24 -8.19
N ARG A 24 -6.09 9.83 -7.48
CA ARG A 24 -4.64 9.72 -7.72
C ARG A 24 -3.99 8.91 -6.61
N PHE A 25 -4.38 7.65 -6.52
CA PHE A 25 -3.86 6.72 -5.51
C PHE A 25 -2.91 5.69 -6.14
N TRP A 26 -2.16 4.97 -5.31
CA TRP A 26 -1.08 4.07 -5.74
C TRP A 26 -1.47 3.17 -6.93
N ALA A 27 -2.65 2.54 -6.94
CA ALA A 27 -3.03 1.62 -8.01
C ALA A 27 -3.21 2.36 -9.35
N THR A 28 -3.82 3.54 -9.33
CA THR A 28 -3.96 4.38 -10.54
C THR A 28 -2.62 4.90 -11.03
N LEU A 29 -1.73 5.33 -10.12
CA LEU A 29 -0.40 5.80 -10.48
C LEU A 29 0.42 4.67 -11.13
N LEU A 30 0.36 3.47 -10.58
CA LEU A 30 1.05 2.30 -11.14
C LEU A 30 0.44 1.84 -12.47
N SER A 31 -0.87 1.98 -12.66
CA SER A 31 -1.56 1.59 -13.90
C SER A 31 -1.52 2.62 -15.03
N GLY A 32 -1.04 3.82 -14.75
CA GLY A 32 -1.13 4.95 -15.66
C GLY A 32 -2.35 5.81 -15.34
N TYR A 33 -2.13 7.11 -15.15
CA TYR A 33 -3.20 8.03 -14.80
C TYR A 33 -3.10 9.33 -15.59
N GLY A 34 -4.00 9.54 -16.56
CA GLY A 34 -4.29 10.86 -17.15
C GLY A 34 -3.09 11.69 -17.60
N GLY A 35 -2.00 11.06 -18.06
CA GLY A 35 -0.74 11.73 -18.45
C GLY A 35 0.23 12.05 -17.30
N PHE A 36 -0.12 11.75 -16.06
CA PHE A 36 0.77 11.89 -14.89
C PHE A 36 1.77 10.75 -14.76
N THR A 37 1.37 9.54 -15.14
CA THR A 37 2.25 8.37 -15.18
C THR A 37 2.03 7.56 -16.44
N PRO A 38 3.09 6.94 -17.01
CA PRO A 38 3.00 6.14 -18.23
C PRO A 38 2.29 4.79 -18.02
N GLY A 39 2.23 4.32 -16.77
CA GLY A 39 1.77 2.99 -16.42
C GLY A 39 2.89 1.96 -16.47
N TYR A 40 2.91 1.07 -15.48
CA TYR A 40 4.06 0.22 -15.16
C TYR A 40 3.72 -1.27 -15.26
N GLY A 41 2.95 -1.65 -16.29
CA GLY A 41 2.59 -3.03 -16.61
C GLY A 41 1.46 -3.65 -15.77
N VAL A 42 0.84 -2.88 -14.88
CA VAL A 42 -0.30 -3.32 -14.06
C VAL A 42 -1.57 -2.60 -14.47
N HIS A 43 -2.74 -3.22 -14.27
CA HIS A 43 -4.00 -2.69 -14.79
C HIS A 43 -5.06 -2.51 -13.69
N PHE A 44 -5.55 -1.28 -13.59
CA PHE A 44 -6.71 -0.88 -12.81
C PHE A 44 -7.78 -0.30 -13.74
N ARG A 45 -8.95 -0.96 -13.82
CA ARG A 45 -10.05 -0.58 -14.72
C ARG A 45 -11.10 0.31 -14.05
N GLY A 46 -10.72 0.97 -12.96
CA GLY A 46 -11.59 1.84 -12.17
C GLY A 46 -12.42 1.08 -11.13
N GLN A 47 -13.06 1.87 -10.25
CA GLN A 47 -13.77 1.38 -9.06
C GLN A 47 -15.05 0.57 -9.34
N ASN A 48 -15.52 0.49 -10.58
CA ASN A 48 -16.76 -0.24 -10.93
C ASN A 48 -16.47 -1.52 -11.73
N THR A 49 -15.20 -1.87 -11.93
CA THR A 49 -14.80 -2.99 -12.78
C THR A 49 -13.85 -3.92 -12.04
N THR A 50 -14.34 -5.08 -11.62
CA THR A 50 -13.56 -6.11 -10.89
C THR A 50 -12.70 -6.95 -11.84
N VAL A 51 -11.81 -6.30 -12.60
CA VAL A 51 -10.87 -6.97 -13.51
C VAL A 51 -9.51 -6.27 -13.44
N GLY A 52 -8.44 -7.06 -13.56
CA GLY A 52 -7.06 -6.55 -13.68
C GLY A 52 -6.15 -7.03 -12.57
N THR A 53 -5.04 -6.34 -12.38
CA THR A 53 -3.94 -6.78 -11.49
C THR A 53 -4.31 -6.70 -10.02
N PHE A 54 -5.19 -5.77 -9.64
CA PHE A 54 -5.49 -5.49 -8.24
C PHE A 54 -6.71 -6.24 -7.68
N VAL A 55 -7.16 -7.26 -8.41
CA VAL A 55 -8.23 -8.17 -8.00
C VAL A 55 -7.60 -9.40 -7.36
N CYS A 56 -7.93 -9.64 -6.09
CA CYS A 56 -7.63 -10.91 -5.44
C CYS A 56 -8.61 -12.01 -5.92
N PRO A 57 -8.13 -13.12 -6.51
CA PRO A 57 -9.01 -14.20 -6.98
C PRO A 57 -9.81 -14.90 -5.87
N ALA A 58 -9.31 -14.85 -4.62
CA ALA A 58 -9.96 -15.45 -3.46
C ALA A 58 -11.00 -14.52 -2.80
N GLU A 59 -11.15 -13.28 -3.27
CA GLU A 59 -12.13 -12.34 -2.74
C GLU A 59 -13.44 -12.40 -3.55
N PRO A 60 -14.55 -12.88 -2.96
CA PRO A 60 -15.83 -12.96 -3.65
C PRO A 60 -16.51 -11.59 -3.85
N VAL A 61 -16.17 -10.57 -3.06
CA VAL A 61 -16.77 -9.24 -3.14
C VAL A 61 -16.10 -8.44 -4.25
N GLY A 62 -16.89 -7.92 -5.19
CA GLY A 62 -16.35 -7.09 -6.28
C GLY A 62 -16.03 -5.64 -5.90
N PHE A 63 -15.55 -4.90 -6.90
CA PHE A 63 -15.37 -3.45 -6.79
C PHE A 63 -16.70 -2.70 -6.93
N GLY A 64 -16.82 -1.56 -6.27
CA GLY A 64 -17.97 -0.66 -6.39
C GLY A 64 -18.13 0.27 -5.18
N HIS A 65 -19.31 0.89 -5.06
CA HIS A 65 -19.57 1.81 -3.96
C HIS A 65 -19.62 1.09 -2.60
N TYR A 66 -18.91 1.61 -1.60
CA TYR A 66 -18.76 0.95 -0.30
C TYR A 66 -20.08 0.78 0.48
N ASN A 67 -21.04 1.70 0.32
CA ASN A 67 -22.39 1.58 0.90
C ASN A 67 -23.14 0.33 0.41
N ASN A 68 -22.74 -0.25 -0.72
CA ASN A 68 -23.30 -1.49 -1.25
C ASN A 68 -22.52 -2.73 -0.77
N GLY A 69 -21.59 -2.55 0.18
CA GLY A 69 -20.72 -3.62 0.67
C GLY A 69 -19.62 -4.02 -0.31
N LEU A 70 -19.26 -3.18 -1.28
CA LEU A 70 -18.24 -3.44 -2.31
C LEU A 70 -16.92 -2.72 -2.03
N PHE A 71 -15.81 -3.17 -2.63
CA PHE A 71 -14.50 -2.52 -2.52
C PHE A 71 -14.42 -1.29 -3.43
N MET A 72 -14.25 -0.10 -2.85
CA MET A 72 -14.17 1.16 -3.60
C MET A 72 -12.85 1.34 -4.36
N TYR A 73 -11.77 0.71 -3.92
CA TYR A 73 -10.44 0.88 -4.50
C TYR A 73 -9.91 -0.42 -5.10
N THR A 74 -9.29 -1.28 -4.30
CA THR A 74 -8.79 -2.58 -4.75
C THR A 74 -8.94 -3.63 -3.64
N HIS A 75 -8.62 -4.90 -3.92
CA HIS A 75 -8.57 -5.95 -2.87
C HIS A 75 -7.28 -5.89 -2.02
N TYR A 76 -6.33 -5.06 -2.41
CA TYR A 76 -5.05 -4.85 -1.74
C TYR A 76 -4.96 -3.43 -1.16
N GLY A 77 -4.20 -3.27 -0.09
CA GLY A 77 -3.93 -1.98 0.54
C GLY A 77 -2.43 -1.70 0.57
N ASN A 78 -2.03 -0.48 0.23
CA ASN A 78 -0.64 -0.04 0.35
C ASN A 78 -0.30 0.32 1.79
N ASN A 79 0.96 0.11 2.18
CA ASN A 79 1.48 0.57 3.45
C ASN A 79 1.69 2.09 3.42
N ALA A 80 0.66 2.86 3.80
CA ALA A 80 0.72 4.33 3.82
C ALA A 80 1.79 4.90 4.77
N LEU A 81 2.28 4.11 5.73
CA LEU A 81 3.36 4.53 6.62
C LEU A 81 4.73 4.47 5.94
N LEU A 82 4.88 3.62 4.92
CA LEU A 82 6.07 3.58 4.06
C LEU A 82 5.89 4.56 2.88
N THR A 83 4.81 4.41 2.12
CA THR A 83 4.59 5.13 0.86
C THR A 83 4.25 6.59 1.05
N GLY A 84 3.68 6.94 2.20
CA GLY A 84 3.10 8.26 2.41
C GLY A 84 1.69 8.40 1.85
N SER A 85 0.95 9.33 2.44
CA SER A 85 -0.32 9.85 1.97
C SER A 85 -0.50 11.28 2.52
N PRO A 86 0.02 12.29 1.80
CA PRO A 86 -0.18 13.72 2.07
C PRO A 86 -1.59 14.12 2.52
N GLY A 87 -1.67 15.04 3.48
CA GLY A 87 -2.93 15.62 3.93
C GLY A 87 -3.76 14.71 4.84
N TRP A 88 -3.12 13.72 5.47
CA TRP A 88 -3.68 13.05 6.65
C TRP A 88 -3.29 13.80 7.92
N ASP A 89 -4.11 13.69 8.96
CA ASP A 89 -3.87 14.41 10.21
C ASP A 89 -2.74 13.81 11.07
N ASP A 90 -2.26 12.60 10.77
CA ASP A 90 -1.15 12.00 11.50
C ASP A 90 0.20 12.21 10.80
N GLY A 91 1.20 12.57 11.60
CA GLY A 91 2.56 12.83 11.11
C GLY A 91 3.33 11.60 10.61
N TRP A 92 2.75 10.38 10.63
CA TRP A 92 3.41 9.19 10.08
C TRP A 92 3.05 9.00 8.61
N ARG A 93 1.76 9.11 8.27
CA ARG A 93 1.26 9.02 6.89
C ARG A 93 1.44 10.32 6.13
N ASP A 94 1.41 11.48 6.78
CA ASP A 94 1.58 12.80 6.13
C ASP A 94 3.04 13.09 5.72
N LYS A 95 3.68 12.18 4.99
CA LYS A 95 5.06 12.29 4.53
C LYS A 95 5.28 11.54 3.23
N PHE A 96 5.96 12.14 2.26
CA PHE A 96 6.56 11.45 1.11
C PHE A 96 7.90 10.82 1.53
N ARG A 97 8.25 9.64 0.99
CA ARG A 97 9.54 9.00 1.27
C ARG A 97 10.28 8.64 -0.01
N ARG A 98 11.60 8.76 0.04
CA ARG A 98 12.51 8.25 -0.98
C ARG A 98 13.06 6.88 -0.57
N THR A 99 13.64 6.15 -1.50
CA THR A 99 14.33 4.87 -1.24
C THR A 99 15.42 4.99 -0.17
N SER A 100 16.03 6.16 0.00
CA SER A 100 16.99 6.44 1.07
C SER A 100 16.42 6.31 2.50
N CYS A 101 15.09 6.32 2.66
CA CYS A 101 14.45 6.03 3.94
C CYS A 101 14.40 4.52 4.24
N ILE A 102 14.63 3.64 3.26
CA ILE A 102 14.57 2.18 3.42
C ILE A 102 15.86 1.69 4.08
N ARG A 103 15.71 0.88 5.14
CA ARG A 103 16.82 0.28 5.88
C ARG A 103 17.01 -1.20 5.54
N SER A 104 15.92 -1.87 5.15
CA SER A 104 15.90 -3.28 4.78
C SER A 104 14.73 -3.53 3.81
N ALA A 105 15.05 -3.67 2.52
CA ALA A 105 14.04 -3.81 1.48
C ALA A 105 13.26 -5.14 1.56
N SER A 106 13.90 -6.19 2.09
CA SER A 106 13.29 -7.50 2.38
C SER A 106 12.43 -7.51 3.64
N GLU A 107 12.35 -6.39 4.36
CA GLU A 107 11.47 -6.25 5.51
C GLU A 107 10.40 -5.16 5.31
N ALA A 108 10.71 -4.13 4.53
CA ALA A 108 9.78 -3.03 4.26
C ALA A 108 8.59 -3.53 3.45
N MET A 109 7.40 -3.59 4.06
CA MET A 109 6.19 -4.01 3.35
C MET A 109 5.61 -2.87 2.53
N LEU A 110 5.27 -3.18 1.28
CA LEU A 110 4.67 -2.25 0.35
C LEU A 110 3.15 -2.44 0.23
N LEU A 111 2.68 -3.68 0.06
CA LEU A 111 1.26 -4.01 -0.17
C LEU A 111 0.85 -5.29 0.58
N THR A 112 -0.42 -5.40 0.94
CA THR A 112 -1.00 -6.68 1.40
C THR A 112 -2.51 -6.74 1.11
N ASP A 113 -3.12 -7.90 1.30
CA ASP A 113 -4.57 -8.09 1.27
C ASP A 113 -5.30 -7.12 2.23
N SER A 114 -6.24 -6.32 1.71
CA SER A 114 -7.02 -5.38 2.53
C SER A 114 -8.43 -5.88 2.80
N LYS A 115 -8.86 -5.84 4.06
CA LYS A 115 -10.24 -6.15 4.47
C LYS A 115 -11.16 -4.92 4.43
N VAL A 116 -10.59 -3.72 4.30
CA VAL A 116 -11.31 -2.46 4.42
C VAL A 116 -11.76 -2.01 3.05
N LYS A 117 -13.07 -1.79 2.90
CA LYS A 117 -13.71 -1.58 1.60
C LYS A 117 -13.72 -0.12 1.12
N ASN A 118 -13.52 0.83 2.03
CA ASN A 118 -13.65 2.27 1.76
C ASN A 118 -12.31 3.02 1.84
N THR A 119 -11.18 2.33 1.70
CA THR A 119 -9.85 2.95 1.67
C THR A 119 -8.93 2.25 0.69
N PHE A 120 -7.89 2.96 0.24
CA PHE A 120 -6.84 2.44 -0.64
C PHE A 120 -5.63 1.90 0.14
N GLU A 121 -5.51 2.25 1.43
CA GLU A 121 -4.35 1.96 2.27
C GLU A 121 -4.61 0.91 3.36
N ASN A 122 -3.55 0.20 3.74
CA ASN A 122 -3.45 -0.51 4.99
C ASN A 122 -2.37 0.12 5.85
N SER A 123 -2.78 0.76 6.94
CA SER A 123 -1.89 1.33 7.95
C SER A 123 -2.00 0.61 9.29
N HIS A 124 -3.05 -0.18 9.50
CA HIS A 124 -3.30 -0.95 10.72
C HIS A 124 -3.25 -2.45 10.45
N SER A 125 -2.73 -3.26 11.38
CA SER A 125 -2.74 -4.73 11.24
C SER A 125 -4.16 -5.28 11.20
N SER A 126 -5.10 -4.59 11.85
CA SER A 126 -6.50 -4.93 11.73
C SER A 126 -6.99 -4.81 10.29
N TYR A 127 -6.38 -4.06 9.37
CA TYR A 127 -6.86 -3.91 8.00
C TYR A 127 -6.45 -5.06 7.08
N THR A 128 -5.60 -5.97 7.54
CA THR A 128 -5.16 -7.12 6.75
C THR A 128 -6.28 -8.15 6.63
N ALA A 129 -6.54 -8.63 5.40
CA ALA A 129 -7.47 -9.72 5.14
C ALA A 129 -6.73 -11.06 5.00
N LEU A 130 -7.19 -12.09 5.71
CA LEU A 130 -6.57 -13.42 5.74
C LEU A 130 -7.22 -14.37 4.72
N ARG A 131 -7.17 -14.01 3.43
CA ARG A 131 -7.90 -14.71 2.36
C ARG A 131 -7.27 -16.02 1.89
N HIS A 132 -6.00 -16.25 2.24
CA HIS A 132 -5.20 -17.32 1.68
C HIS A 132 -4.94 -18.40 2.72
N MET A 133 -5.96 -19.22 3.02
CA MET A 133 -5.90 -20.25 4.08
C MET A 133 -5.56 -19.65 5.45
N ASN A 134 -6.32 -18.63 5.87
CA ASN A 134 -6.11 -17.88 7.11
C ASN A 134 -4.75 -17.14 7.18
N ARG A 135 -4.18 -16.81 6.02
CA ARG A 135 -2.96 -16.00 5.85
C ARG A 135 -3.20 -14.85 4.88
N ALA A 136 -2.34 -13.85 4.95
CA ALA A 136 -2.27 -12.76 3.97
C ALA A 136 -0.94 -12.80 3.21
N ASN A 137 -0.98 -12.35 1.97
CA ASN A 137 0.22 -12.13 1.17
C ASN A 137 0.71 -10.71 1.40
N PHE A 138 2.01 -10.57 1.65
CA PHE A 138 2.69 -9.31 1.87
C PHE A 138 3.74 -9.14 0.79
N LEU A 139 3.58 -8.12 -0.03
CA LEU A 139 4.59 -7.70 -0.98
C LEU A 139 5.60 -6.82 -0.25
N LEU A 140 6.85 -7.25 -0.24
CA LEU A 140 7.98 -6.53 0.31
C LEU A 140 8.55 -5.58 -0.74
N TYR A 141 9.30 -4.58 -0.27
CA TYR A 141 9.81 -3.53 -1.14
C TYR A 141 10.80 -4.07 -2.14
N ASP A 142 11.59 -5.09 -1.78
CA ASP A 142 12.52 -5.78 -2.70
C ASP A 142 11.83 -6.59 -3.82
N GLY A 143 10.49 -6.68 -3.79
CA GLY A 143 9.68 -7.41 -4.76
C GLY A 143 9.35 -8.84 -4.37
N HIS A 144 9.88 -9.35 -3.24
CA HIS A 144 9.48 -10.66 -2.73
C HIS A 144 8.07 -10.61 -2.15
N CYS A 145 7.34 -11.71 -2.33
CA CYS A 145 6.07 -11.92 -1.67
C CYS A 145 6.28 -12.95 -0.55
N VAL A 146 5.82 -12.61 0.66
CA VAL A 146 5.81 -13.52 1.81
C VAL A 146 4.37 -13.72 2.28
N THR A 147 4.07 -14.89 2.79
CA THR A 147 2.73 -15.23 3.28
C THR A 147 2.80 -15.47 4.78
N TRP A 148 2.02 -14.70 5.55
CA TRP A 148 2.01 -14.78 7.00
C TRP A 148 0.60 -14.90 7.58
N HIS A 149 0.48 -15.64 8.68
CA HIS A 149 -0.61 -15.47 9.64
C HIS A 149 -0.50 -14.10 10.32
N ILE A 150 -1.61 -13.62 10.86
CA ILE A 150 -1.63 -12.33 11.53
C ILE A 150 -0.67 -12.30 12.73
N ASP A 151 -0.54 -13.39 13.48
CA ASP A 151 0.35 -13.47 14.63
C ASP A 151 1.83 -13.43 14.23
N GLU A 152 2.20 -14.07 13.12
CA GLU A 152 3.56 -13.98 12.56
C GLU A 152 3.87 -12.55 12.14
N PHE A 153 2.92 -11.87 11.50
CA PHE A 153 3.06 -10.47 11.12
C PHE A 153 3.19 -9.54 12.34
N LEU A 154 2.39 -9.75 13.39
CA LEU A 154 2.40 -8.95 14.61
C LEU A 154 3.64 -9.16 15.49
N ASN A 155 4.34 -10.28 15.30
CA ASN A 155 5.52 -10.69 16.05
C ASN A 155 6.78 -10.82 15.18
N ARG A 156 6.78 -10.21 13.99
CA ARG A 156 7.94 -10.22 13.10
C ARG A 156 9.19 -9.62 13.78
N PRO A 157 10.40 -9.98 13.34
CA PRO A 157 11.63 -9.37 13.87
C PRO A 157 11.67 -7.84 13.67
N ASN A 158 12.50 -7.17 14.46
CA ASN A 158 12.85 -5.74 14.31
C ASN A 158 11.65 -4.76 14.42
N LEU A 159 10.60 -5.17 15.13
CA LEU A 159 9.47 -4.28 15.44
C LEU A 159 9.90 -3.09 16.31
N PRO A 160 9.39 -1.87 16.01
CA PRO A 160 9.46 -0.77 16.96
C PRO A 160 8.89 -1.17 18.33
N ALA A 161 9.53 -0.72 19.41
CA ALA A 161 9.19 -1.10 20.78
C ALA A 161 7.75 -0.70 21.20
N SER A 162 7.18 0.32 20.56
CA SER A 162 5.84 0.83 20.89
C SER A 162 5.10 1.36 19.66
N GLY A 163 3.79 1.58 19.83
CA GLY A 163 2.89 2.16 18.82
C GLY A 163 2.00 1.13 18.14
N SER A 164 0.74 1.52 17.91
CA SER A 164 -0.31 0.71 17.25
C SER A 164 0.06 0.25 15.83
N TYR A 165 1.03 0.92 15.22
CA TYR A 165 1.50 0.71 13.85
C TYR A 165 2.81 -0.07 13.73
N ARG A 166 3.34 -0.61 14.84
CA ARG A 166 4.71 -1.17 14.86
C ARG A 166 4.98 -2.19 13.74
N ALA A 167 4.04 -3.08 13.45
CA ALA A 167 4.19 -4.13 12.43
C ALA A 167 4.35 -3.59 11.00
N TRP A 168 3.80 -2.40 10.75
CA TRP A 168 3.85 -1.72 9.47
C TRP A 168 5.05 -0.79 9.30
N ARG A 169 5.84 -0.57 10.35
CA ARG A 169 6.99 0.36 10.37
C ARG A 169 8.34 -0.35 10.37
N VAL A 170 8.39 -1.60 9.93
CA VAL A 170 9.61 -2.40 9.86
C VAL A 170 10.28 -2.19 8.50
N GLY A 171 11.61 -2.18 8.47
CA GLY A 171 12.41 -2.12 7.24
C GLY A 171 12.65 -0.71 6.68
N PHE A 172 12.17 0.34 7.33
CA PHE A 172 12.41 1.73 6.93
C PHE A 172 12.41 2.69 8.13
N ASP A 173 13.00 3.86 7.93
CA ASP A 173 13.00 4.95 8.87
C ASP A 173 11.67 5.72 8.80
N SER A 174 10.77 5.44 9.74
CA SER A 174 9.45 6.09 9.78
C SER A 174 9.51 7.60 10.10
N THR A 175 10.64 8.10 10.60
CA THR A 175 10.85 9.52 10.89
C THR A 175 11.33 10.29 9.66
N CYS A 176 12.01 9.62 8.74
CA CYS A 176 12.40 10.12 7.42
C CYS A 176 11.18 10.53 6.58
N GLY A 177 11.45 11.34 5.54
CA GLY A 177 10.47 11.82 4.59
C GLY A 177 10.19 13.31 4.72
N VAL A 178 9.51 13.84 3.71
CA VAL A 178 9.17 15.26 3.59
C VAL A 178 7.66 15.40 3.75
N LYS A 179 7.20 16.35 4.56
CA LYS A 179 5.77 16.66 4.64
C LYS A 179 5.29 17.33 3.36
N ALA A 180 4.04 17.08 2.98
CA ALA A 180 3.39 17.93 2.01
C ALA A 180 3.15 19.30 2.65
N THR A 181 3.93 20.30 2.25
CA THR A 181 3.60 21.69 2.58
C THR A 181 2.41 22.09 1.72
N ASN A 182 1.35 22.60 2.36
CA ASN A 182 0.21 23.22 1.70
C ASN A 182 0.64 24.42 0.86
#